data_AF-A0A2T7ATH2-F1
#
_entry.id   AF-A0A2T7ATH2-F1
#
_cell.length_a   1.000
_cell.length_b   1.000
_cell.length_c   1.000
_cell.angle_alpha   90.00
_cell.angle_beta   90.00
_cell.angle_gamma   90.00
#
_symmetry.space_group_name_H-M   'P 1'
#
loop_
_entity.id
_entity.type
_entity.pdbx_description
1 polymer ?
#
loop_
_entity_poly.entity_id
_entity_poly.type
_entity_poly.pdbx_seq_one_letter_code
_entity_poly.pdbx_strand_id
1 'polypeptide(L)' 'MKYLLIIVAWVVTLFIFIKSFYAFIPAETQYAFAEFMGCYGDENVMDFILYVFTCTGVVVSTLLLYFFLQLIKCK' A
#
# COMPACT_ATOMS: atom_id res chain seq x y z
N MET A 1 17.73 15.01 13.76
CA MET A 1 16.67 14.27 14.50
C MET A 1 15.29 14.39 13.86
N LYS A 2 14.80 15.58 13.48
CA LYS A 2 13.47 15.75 12.81
C LYS A 2 13.26 14.84 11.60
N TYR A 3 14.22 14.77 10.67
CA TYR A 3 14.11 13.91 9.48
C TYR A 3 14.07 12.41 9.79
N LEU A 4 14.79 11.97 10.83
CA LEU A 4 14.81 10.57 11.26
C LEU A 4 13.44 10.17 11.83
N LEU A 5 12.80 11.06 12.62
CA LEU A 5 11.43 10.86 13.08
C LEU A 5 10.42 10.80 11.92
N ILE A 6 10.60 11.62 10.88
CA ILE A 6 9.73 11.61 9.69
C ILE A 6 9.87 10.29 8.93
N ILE A 7 11.09 9.79 8.75
CA ILE A 7 11.35 8.50 8.09
C ILE A 7 10.73 7.36 8.90
N VAL A 8 10.90 7.36 10.23
CA VAL A 8 10.29 6.34 11.10
C VAL A 8 8.75 6.41 11.03
N ALA A 9 8.16 7.61 11.11
CA ALA A 9 6.72 7.80 10.98
C ALA A 9 6.20 7.32 9.62
N TRP A 10 6.97 7.55 8.54
CA TRP A 10 6.64 7.05 7.21
C TRP A 10 6.65 5.53 7.14
N VAL A 11 7.70 4.88 7.66
CA VAL A 11 7.82 3.42 7.69
C VAL A 11 6.64 2.82 8.49
N VAL A 12 6.32 3.38 9.65
CA VAL A 12 5.15 2.95 10.45
C VAL A 12 3.86 3.12 9.66
N THR A 13 3.69 4.24 8.96
CA THR A 13 2.51 4.50 8.12
C THR A 13 2.40 3.50 6.96
N LEU A 14 3.51 3.16 6.31
CA LEU A 14 3.57 2.13 5.26
C LEU A 14 3.10 0.78 5.81
N PHE A 15 3.62 0.34 6.96
CA PHE A 15 3.22 -0.93 7.58
C PHE A 15 1.74 -0.94 7.98
N ILE A 16 1.24 0.15 8.57
CA ILE A 16 -0.19 0.29 8.89
C ILE A 16 -1.03 0.24 7.62
N PHE A 17 -0.58 0.88 6.54
CA PHE A 17 -1.28 0.88 5.28
C PHE A 17 -1.35 -0.52 4.69
N ILE A 18 -0.22 -1.22 4.55
CA ILE A 18 -0.19 -2.61 4.04
C ILE A 18 -1.11 -3.51 4.87
N LYS A 19 -1.02 -3.43 6.21
CA LYS A 19 -1.84 -4.25 7.10
C LYS A 19 -3.33 -3.93 6.98
N SER A 20 -3.67 -2.65 6.90
CA SER A 20 -5.05 -2.20 6.66
C SER A 20 -5.54 -2.68 5.30
N PHE A 21 -4.67 -2.65 4.29
CA PHE A 21 -5.00 -3.08 2.94
C PHE A 21 -5.39 -4.56 2.90
N TYR A 22 -4.62 -5.42 3.57
CA TYR A 22 -4.97 -6.83 3.74
C TYR A 22 -6.23 -7.06 4.59
N ALA A 23 -6.55 -6.14 5.50
CA ALA A 23 -7.79 -6.21 6.28
C ALA A 23 -9.02 -5.77 5.46
N PHE A 24 -8.88 -4.77 4.58
CA PHE A 24 -9.96 -4.25 3.72
C PHE A 24 -10.17 -5.10 2.47
N ILE A 25 -9.10 -5.63 1.90
CA ILE A 25 -9.12 -6.48 0.71
C ILE A 25 -8.45 -7.80 1.09
N PRO A 26 -9.17 -8.67 1.85
CA PRO A 26 -8.66 -9.97 2.24
C PRO A 26 -8.37 -10.84 1.01
N ALA A 27 -7.52 -11.85 1.18
CA ALA A 27 -7.10 -12.69 0.06
C ALA A 27 -8.31 -13.31 -0.68
N GLU A 28 -9.35 -13.71 0.05
CA GLU A 28 -10.61 -14.22 -0.49
C GLU A 28 -11.32 -13.27 -1.46
N THR A 29 -11.29 -11.95 -1.25
CA THR A 29 -11.86 -10.99 -2.20
C THR A 29 -10.95 -10.78 -3.41
N GLN A 30 -9.63 -10.91 -3.25
CA GLN A 30 -8.67 -10.89 -4.36
C GLN A 30 -8.88 -12.12 -5.26
N TYR A 31 -9.07 -13.29 -4.66
CA TYR A 31 -9.38 -14.54 -5.33
C TYR A 31 -10.74 -14.48 -6.05
N ALA A 32 -11.79 -13.99 -5.41
CA ALA A 32 -13.10 -13.82 -6.04
C ALA A 32 -13.06 -12.82 -7.21
N PHE A 33 -12.23 -11.78 -7.11
CA PHE A 33 -12.01 -10.85 -8.23
C PHE A 33 -11.27 -11.51 -9.40
N ALA A 34 -10.26 -12.32 -9.12
CA ALA A 34 -9.56 -13.11 -10.14
C ALA A 34 -10.50 -14.12 -10.83
N GLU A 35 -11.41 -14.74 -10.06
CA GLU A 35 -12.45 -15.63 -10.58
C GLU A 35 -13.47 -14.91 -11.45
N PHE A 36 -13.94 -13.73 -11.03
CA PHE A 36 -14.80 -12.88 -11.84
C PHE A 36 -14.16 -12.49 -13.18
N MET A 37 -12.84 -12.25 -13.18
CA MET A 37 -12.07 -11.93 -14.39
C MET A 37 -11.77 -13.15 -15.27
N GLY A 38 -12.13 -14.37 -14.83
CA GLY A 38 -11.85 -15.62 -15.55
C GLY A 38 -10.39 -16.08 -15.46
N CYS A 39 -9.61 -15.53 -14.53
CA CYS A 39 -8.17 -15.79 -14.36
C CYS A 39 -7.86 -16.59 -13.09
N TYR A 40 -8.86 -17.22 -12.48
CA TYR A 40 -8.69 -17.99 -11.24
C TYR A 40 -7.73 -19.17 -11.45
N GLY A 41 -6.71 -19.26 -10.60
CA GLY A 41 -5.69 -20.31 -10.65
C GLY A 41 -4.46 -19.97 -11.50
N ASP A 42 -4.44 -18.83 -12.20
CA ASP A 42 -3.20 -18.31 -12.80
C ASP A 42 -2.39 -17.55 -11.74
N GLU A 43 -1.30 -18.17 -11.28
CA GLU A 43 -0.38 -17.59 -10.29
C GLU A 43 0.15 -16.22 -10.74
N ASN A 44 0.36 -15.99 -12.04
CA ASN A 44 0.88 -14.72 -12.55
C ASN A 44 -0.14 -13.57 -12.38
N VAL A 45 -1.43 -13.86 -12.54
CA VAL A 45 -2.49 -12.86 -12.40
C VAL A 45 -2.72 -12.52 -10.93
N MET A 46 -2.64 -13.55 -10.07
CA MET A 46 -2.64 -13.40 -8.62
C MET A 46 -1.50 -12.49 -8.13
N ASP A 47 -0.27 -12.77 -8.58
CA ASP A 47 0.90 -11.94 -8.26
C ASP A 47 0.78 -10.52 -8.83
N PHE A 48 0.22 -10.37 -10.03
CA PHE A 48 -0.04 -9.06 -10.62
C PHE A 48 -1.01 -8.23 -9.77
N ILE A 49 -2.13 -8.82 -9.33
CA ILE A 49 -3.10 -8.15 -8.45
C ILE A 49 -2.43 -7.71 -7.14
N LEU A 50 -1.62 -8.58 -6.55
CA LEU A 50 -0.87 -8.29 -5.33
C LEU A 50 0.14 -7.15 -5.53
N TYR A 51 0.81 -7.12 -6.68
CA TYR A 51 1.72 -6.05 -7.08
C TYR A 51 1.00 -4.71 -7.25
N VAL A 52 -0.15 -4.68 -7.93
CA VAL A 52 -0.94 -3.47 -8.13
C VAL A 52 -1.34 -2.85 -6.80
N PHE A 53 -1.79 -3.67 -5.86
CA PHE A 53 -2.16 -3.21 -4.52
C PHE A 53 -0.97 -2.73 -3.71
N THR A 54 0.14 -3.46 -3.75
CA THR A 54 1.38 -3.05 -3.09
C THR A 54 1.91 -1.72 -3.65
N CYS A 55 1.94 -1.56 -4.97
CA CYS A 55 2.32 -0.33 -5.65
C CYS A 55 1.41 0.83 -5.25
N THR A 56 0.10 0.60 -5.16
CA THR A 56 -0.86 1.62 -4.71
C THR A 56 -0.53 2.08 -3.29
N GLY A 57 -0.21 1.16 -2.38
CA GLY A 57 0.19 1.51 -1.01
C GLY A 57 1.52 2.27 -0.94
N VAL A 58 2.49 1.91 -1.78
CA VAL A 58 3.75 2.67 -1.89
C VAL A 58 3.49 4.09 -2.39
N VAL A 59 2.66 4.27 -3.42
CA VAL A 59 2.32 5.60 -3.96
C VAL A 59 1.61 6.45 -2.91
N VAL A 60 0.57 5.93 -2.25
CA VAL A 60 -0.19 6.67 -1.23
C VAL A 60 0.67 7.03 -0.03
N SER A 61 1.49 6.10 0.47
CA SER A 61 2.41 6.38 1.59
C SER A 61 3.48 7.41 1.21
N THR A 62 3.98 7.39 -0.02
CA THR A 62 4.98 8.36 -0.51
C THR A 62 4.37 9.75 -0.69
N LEU A 63 3.11 9.84 -1.16
CA LEU A 63 2.37 11.11 -1.21
C LEU A 63 2.15 11.68 0.20
N LEU A 64 1.77 10.84 1.16
CA LEU A 64 1.65 11.25 2.57
C LEU A 64 2.98 11.76 3.13
N LEU A 65 4.10 11.09 2.83
CA LEU A 65 5.44 11.57 3.20
C LEU A 65 5.73 12.95 2.63
N TYR A 66 5.43 13.13 1.34
CA TYR A 66 5.62 14.41 0.67
C TYR A 66 4.82 15.52 1.35
N PHE A 67 3.55 15.27 1.69
CA PHE A 67 2.72 16.23 2.43
C PHE A 67 3.29 16.53 3.83
N PHE A 68 3.76 15.53 4.58
CA PHE A 68 4.40 15.74 5.87
C PHE A 68 5.67 16.59 5.76
N LEU A 69 6.49 16.37 4.73
CA LEU A 69 7.68 17.16 4.46
C LEU A 69 7.35 18.61 4.08
N GLN A 70 6.30 18.83 3.26
CA GLN A 70 5.82 20.17 2.92
C GLN A 70 5.31 20.93 4.15
N LEU A 71 4.48 20.30 4.99
CA LEU A 71 3.94 20.91 6.21
C LEU A 71 5.03 21.36 7.17
N ILE A 72 6.15 20.63 7.24
CA ILE A 72 7.29 20.97 8.08
C ILE A 72 8.14 22.10 7.49
N LYS A 73 8.22 22.22 6.15
CA LYS A 73 8.94 23.33 5.49
C LYS A 73 8.18 24.66 5.52
N CYS A 74 6.85 24.63 5.62
CA CYS A 74 6.01 25.83 5.74
C CYS A 74 5.93 26.39 7.18
N LYS A 75 6.55 25.74 8.17
CA LYS A 75 6.71 26.21 9.55
C LYS A 75 8.15 26.66 9.80
#